data_AF-K7GBX9-F1
#
_entry.id   AF-K7GBX9-F1
#
_cell.length_a   1.000
_cell.length_b   1.000
_cell.length_c   1.000
_cell.angle_alpha   90.00
_cell.angle_beta   90.00
_cell.angle_gamma   90.00
#
_symmetry.space_group_name_H-M   'P 1'
#
loop_
_entity.id
_entity.type
_entity.pdbx_description
1 polymer ?
#
loop_
_entity_poly.entity_id
_entity_poly.type
_entity_poly.pdbx_seq_one_letter_code
_entity_poly.pdbx_strand_id
1 'polypeptide(L)'
;VVYHFSNNQEQLEEQSSQYEGRVRVDSEAISQGTLSLLLEHVNFLDQATYRCTAINSKGRGERIIKLIVDDAEEPQVQFSTVNDKIVALCASEGWYHMPRVVWHNRKEEDLTSYSTVEILEEKKDGAHRVVSTLKYSVKLNEIYTCYIKEE
;
A
#
# COMPACT_ATOMS: atom_id res chain seq x y z
N VAL A 1 15.26 2.23 16.10
CA VAL A 1 15.62 3.41 15.27
C VAL A 1 15.76 2.96 13.81
N VAL A 2 15.53 3.81 12.80
CA VAL A 2 15.74 3.42 11.38
C VAL A 2 17.22 3.48 11.03
N TYR A 3 17.86 4.59 11.38
CA TYR A 3 19.26 4.87 11.12
C TYR A 3 19.74 5.89 12.15
N HIS A 4 20.99 5.75 12.61
CA HIS A 4 21.60 6.68 13.54
C HIS A 4 23.07 6.91 13.16
N PHE A 5 23.49 8.18 13.15
CA PHE A 5 24.86 8.58 12.86
C PHE A 5 25.32 9.59 13.90
N SER A 6 26.45 9.32 14.54
CA SER A 6 27.08 10.21 15.51
C SER A 6 28.58 9.96 15.56
N ASN A 7 29.38 10.90 16.08
CA ASN A 7 30.84 10.77 16.16
C ASN A 7 31.52 10.39 14.82
N ASN A 8 30.94 10.87 13.70
CA ASN A 8 31.37 10.58 12.34
C ASN A 8 31.33 9.08 11.96
N GLN A 9 30.45 8.31 12.59
CA GLN A 9 30.26 6.87 12.37
C GLN A 9 28.78 6.47 12.47
N GLU A 10 28.42 5.40 11.75
CA GLU A 10 27.11 4.77 11.86
C GLU A 10 26.99 4.03 13.22
N GLN A 11 25.82 4.15 13.87
CA GLN A 11 25.53 3.55 15.17
C GLN A 11 24.38 2.56 15.01
N LEU A 12 24.70 1.28 14.74
CA LEU A 12 23.71 0.27 14.40
C LEU A 12 23.16 -0.49 15.62
N GLU A 13 23.71 -0.33 16.82
CA GLU A 13 23.28 -1.11 17.98
C GLU A 13 21.82 -0.90 18.37
N GLU A 14 21.27 0.29 18.11
CA GLU A 14 19.87 0.64 18.39
C GLU A 14 18.98 0.60 17.12
N GLN A 15 19.53 0.14 16.00
CA GLN A 15 18.75 -0.05 14.79
C GLN A 15 17.69 -1.13 15.05
N SER A 16 16.45 -0.85 14.65
CA SER A 16 15.40 -1.86 14.73
C SER A 16 15.67 -2.94 13.68
N SER A 17 15.53 -4.21 14.09
CA SER A 17 15.73 -5.38 13.22
C SER A 17 14.89 -5.34 11.94
N GLN A 18 13.76 -4.63 11.92
CA GLN A 18 12.93 -4.47 10.72
C GLN A 18 13.62 -3.69 9.59
N TYR A 19 14.68 -2.94 9.89
CA TYR A 19 15.43 -2.10 8.93
C TYR A 19 16.86 -2.62 8.68
N GLU A 20 17.30 -3.62 9.43
CA GLU A 20 18.64 -4.19 9.29
C GLU A 20 18.86 -4.72 7.87
N GLY A 21 19.97 -4.33 7.24
CA GLY A 21 20.30 -4.72 5.86
C GLY A 21 19.43 -4.10 4.76
N ARG A 22 18.46 -3.25 5.12
CA ARG A 22 17.55 -2.58 4.17
C ARG A 22 17.82 -1.10 4.02
N VAL A 23 18.60 -0.50 4.92
CA VAL A 23 18.89 0.93 4.91
C VAL A 23 20.24 1.19 4.25
N ARG A 24 20.27 2.13 3.31
CA ARG A 24 21.50 2.66 2.71
C ARG A 24 21.55 4.17 2.84
N VAL A 25 22.74 4.68 3.14
CA VAL A 25 23.04 6.10 3.21
C VAL A 25 24.38 6.40 2.55
N ASP A 26 24.57 7.65 2.15
CA ASP A 26 25.88 8.17 1.78
C ASP A 26 26.55 8.80 3.01
N SER A 27 27.46 8.06 3.65
CA SER A 27 28.17 8.53 4.83
C SER A 27 29.02 9.78 4.59
N GLU A 28 29.55 9.97 3.38
CA GLU A 28 30.37 11.14 3.05
C GLU A 28 29.50 12.40 2.97
N ALA A 29 28.33 12.29 2.35
CA ALA A 29 27.35 13.38 2.30
C ALA A 29 26.86 13.79 3.70
N ILE A 30 26.70 12.85 4.63
CA ILE A 30 26.27 13.13 6.01
C ILE A 30 27.29 14.04 6.71
N SER A 31 28.59 13.76 6.57
CA SER A 31 29.65 14.61 7.11
C SER A 31 29.64 16.03 6.52
N GLN A 32 29.11 16.19 5.30
CA GLN A 32 28.91 17.49 4.63
C GLN A 32 27.56 18.16 5.00
N GLY A 33 26.75 17.52 5.84
CA GLY A 33 25.49 18.05 6.35
C GLY A 33 24.24 17.60 5.59
N THR A 34 24.35 16.64 4.68
CA THR A 34 23.23 16.10 3.89
C THR A 34 22.99 14.64 4.23
N LEU A 35 21.79 14.31 4.73
CA LEU A 35 21.36 12.93 4.94
C LEU A 35 20.32 12.54 3.89
N SER A 36 20.68 11.57 3.05
CA SER A 36 19.75 10.86 2.16
C SER A 36 19.70 9.40 2.57
N LEU A 37 18.49 8.92 2.89
CA LEU A 37 18.24 7.54 3.32
C LEU A 37 17.44 6.82 2.25
N LEU A 38 17.97 5.71 1.76
CA LEU A 38 17.28 4.76 0.91
C LEU A 38 16.84 3.56 1.76
N LEU A 39 15.54 3.24 1.72
CA LEU A 39 14.99 2.03 2.31
C LEU A 39 14.67 1.04 1.18
N GLU A 40 15.30 -0.13 1.22
CA GLU A 40 15.15 -1.19 0.23
C GLU A 40 14.09 -2.23 0.65
N HIS A 41 13.48 -2.90 -0.33
CA HIS A 41 12.44 -3.92 -0.13
C HIS A 41 11.29 -3.41 0.75
N VAL A 42 10.78 -2.21 0.44
CA VAL A 42 9.67 -1.59 1.16
C VAL A 42 8.47 -2.52 1.18
N ASN A 43 7.83 -2.65 2.33
CA ASN A 43 6.58 -3.38 2.53
C ASN A 43 5.63 -2.54 3.38
N PHE A 44 4.39 -3.01 3.52
CA PHE A 44 3.36 -2.27 4.21
C PHE A 44 3.68 -1.93 5.68
N LEU A 45 4.46 -2.75 6.39
CA LEU A 45 4.84 -2.45 7.78
C LEU A 45 5.75 -1.21 7.90
N ASP A 46 6.37 -0.78 6.79
CA ASP A 46 7.15 0.45 6.77
C ASP A 46 6.28 1.70 6.62
N GLN A 47 4.98 1.57 6.31
CA GLN A 47 4.05 2.70 6.25
C GLN A 47 3.94 3.36 7.63
N ALA A 48 4.56 4.53 7.76
CA ALA A 48 4.63 5.23 9.04
C ALA A 48 4.94 6.72 8.84
N THR A 49 4.80 7.46 9.94
CA THR A 49 5.33 8.82 10.05
C THR A 49 6.72 8.75 10.69
N TYR A 50 7.73 9.03 9.88
CA TYR A 50 9.13 9.08 10.27
C TYR A 50 9.50 10.48 10.75
N ARG A 51 10.45 10.52 11.69
CA ARG A 51 11.04 11.77 12.18
C ARG A 51 12.55 11.72 12.01
N CYS A 52 13.06 12.63 11.19
CA CYS A 52 14.48 12.91 11.09
C CYS A 52 14.84 14.01 12.09
N THR A 53 15.88 13.78 12.90
CA THR A 53 16.40 14.75 13.87
C THR A 53 17.88 14.96 13.61
N ALA A 54 18.30 16.21 13.44
CA ALA A 54 19.71 16.60 13.34
C ALA A 54 20.07 17.51 14.51
N ILE A 55 21.18 17.21 15.19
CA ILE A 55 21.64 17.96 16.36
C ILE A 55 23.11 18.30 16.16
N ASN A 56 23.48 19.56 16.38
CA ASN A 56 24.86 20.00 16.43
C ASN A 56 25.03 21.09 17.51
N SER A 57 26.23 21.66 17.61
CA SER A 57 26.53 22.72 18.58
C SER A 57 25.70 23.99 18.40
N LYS A 58 25.11 24.22 17.23
CA LYS A 58 24.26 25.38 16.94
C LYS A 58 22.79 25.14 17.29
N GLY A 59 22.38 23.89 17.52
CA GLY A 59 21.03 23.55 17.94
C GLY A 59 20.51 22.26 17.33
N ARG A 60 19.17 22.17 17.27
CA ARG A 60 18.41 21.00 16.82
C ARG A 60 17.47 21.38 15.69
N GLY A 61 17.45 20.56 14.64
CA GLY A 61 16.48 20.63 13.55
C GLY A 61 15.72 19.32 13.40
N GLU A 62 14.46 19.40 13.01
CA GLU A 62 13.61 18.23 12.78
C GLU A 62 12.84 18.31 11.47
N ARG A 63 12.59 17.14 10.88
CA ARG A 63 11.70 16.96 9.73
C ARG A 63 10.83 15.72 9.94
N ILE A 64 9.57 15.86 9.58
CA ILE A 64 8.59 14.78 9.61
C ILE A 64 8.35 14.33 8.17
N ILE A 65 8.40 13.03 7.94
CA ILE A 65 8.23 12.41 6.62
C ILE A 65 7.14 11.37 6.77
N LYS A 66 6.06 11.47 6.00
CA LYS A 66 5.02 10.44 5.94
C LYS A 66 5.35 9.51 4.78
N LEU A 67 5.66 8.26 5.08
CA LEU A 67 5.76 7.21 4.06
C LEU A 67 4.40 6.55 3.90
N ILE A 68 3.91 6.51 2.67
CA ILE A 68 2.70 5.79 2.27
C ILE A 68 3.15 4.69 1.33
N VAL A 69 2.70 3.47 1.58
CA VAL A 69 3.02 2.29 0.77
C VAL A 69 1.73 1.87 0.08
N ASP A 70 1.75 1.87 -1.24
CA ASP A 70 0.62 1.47 -2.08
C ASP A 70 1.11 0.37 -3.03
N ASP A 71 0.51 -0.80 -2.89
CA ASP A 71 0.77 -1.99 -3.72
C ASP A 71 -0.54 -2.57 -4.26
N ALA A 72 -1.66 -1.83 -4.08
CA ALA A 72 -2.97 -2.29 -4.51
C ALA A 72 -3.08 -2.26 -6.03
N GLU A 73 -3.38 -3.41 -6.64
CA GLU A 73 -3.57 -3.49 -8.08
C GLU A 73 -4.87 -2.79 -8.52
N GLU A 74 -4.86 -2.13 -9.66
CA GLU A 74 -6.09 -1.53 -10.20
C GLU A 74 -7.13 -2.64 -10.45
N PRO A 75 -8.37 -2.51 -9.92
CA PRO A 75 -9.38 -3.56 -10.03
C PRO A 75 -9.74 -3.85 -11.48
N GLN A 76 -9.63 -5.13 -11.87
CA GLN A 76 -9.94 -5.58 -13.21
C GLN A 76 -11.32 -6.20 -13.26
N VAL A 77 -12.18 -5.70 -14.17
CA VAL A 77 -13.52 -6.25 -14.41
C VAL A 77 -13.49 -7.20 -15.60
N GLN A 78 -13.97 -8.43 -15.40
CA GLN A 78 -14.09 -9.46 -16.41
C GLN A 78 -15.49 -10.07 -16.40
N PHE A 79 -16.01 -10.45 -17.56
CA PHE A 79 -17.29 -11.15 -17.63
C PHE A 79 -17.08 -12.66 -17.57
N SER A 80 -17.99 -13.35 -16.87
CA SER A 80 -18.00 -14.81 -16.76
C SER A 80 -19.43 -15.33 -16.72
N THR A 81 -19.60 -16.66 -16.77
CA THR A 81 -20.89 -17.34 -16.65
C THR A 81 -20.89 -18.22 -15.40
N VAL A 82 -21.84 -17.97 -14.50
CA VAL A 82 -22.03 -18.74 -13.26
C VAL A 82 -23.48 -19.19 -13.21
N ASN A 83 -23.71 -20.52 -13.13
CA ASN A 83 -25.05 -21.13 -13.16
C ASN A 83 -25.93 -20.61 -14.32
N ASP A 84 -25.37 -20.64 -15.54
CA ASP A 84 -26.00 -20.17 -16.79
C ASP A 84 -26.40 -18.67 -16.81
N LYS A 85 -25.87 -17.87 -15.89
CA LYS A 85 -26.06 -16.41 -15.85
C LYS A 85 -24.74 -15.70 -16.07
N ILE A 86 -24.77 -14.67 -16.91
CA ILE A 86 -23.64 -13.77 -17.11
C ILE A 86 -23.48 -12.91 -15.85
N VAL A 87 -22.25 -12.83 -15.35
CA VAL A 87 -21.87 -12.02 -14.18
C VAL A 87 -20.64 -11.18 -14.54
N ALA A 88 -20.45 -10.06 -13.83
CA ALA A 88 -19.20 -9.32 -13.86
C ALA A 88 -18.39 -9.67 -12.60
N LEU A 89 -17.13 -10.03 -12.79
CA LEU A 89 -16.17 -10.36 -11.75
C LEU A 89 -15.17 -9.20 -11.67
N CYS A 90 -14.97 -8.67 -10.47
CA CYS A 90 -13.92 -7.72 -10.15
C CYS A 90 -12.90 -8.42 -9.26
N ALA A 91 -11.62 -8.32 -9.61
CA ALA A 91 -10.54 -8.83 -8.78
C ALA A 91 -9.42 -7.81 -8.66
N SER A 92 -8.79 -7.78 -7.49
CA SER A 92 -7.60 -6.96 -7.19
C SER A 92 -6.83 -7.59 -6.03
N GLU A 93 -5.52 -7.38 -6.00
CA GLU A 93 -4.57 -7.87 -4.99
C GLU A 93 -3.85 -6.68 -4.33
N GLY A 94 -3.13 -6.92 -3.24
CA GLY A 94 -2.29 -5.88 -2.60
C GLY A 94 -2.97 -4.98 -1.55
N TRP A 95 -4.15 -5.35 -1.03
CA TRP A 95 -4.88 -4.53 -0.04
C TRP A 95 -4.49 -4.87 1.39
N TYR A 96 -3.84 -3.96 2.11
CA TYR A 96 -3.38 -4.25 3.47
C TYR A 96 -4.36 -3.77 4.56
N HIS A 97 -5.16 -2.75 4.28
CA HIS A 97 -6.32 -2.42 5.12
C HIS A 97 -7.58 -3.12 4.61
N MET A 98 -8.60 -3.23 5.47
CA MET A 98 -9.87 -3.85 5.10
C MET A 98 -10.54 -3.03 3.98
N PRO A 99 -10.68 -3.59 2.76
CA PRO A 99 -11.19 -2.83 1.63
C PRO A 99 -12.72 -2.92 1.53
N ARG A 100 -13.31 -1.90 0.91
CA ARG A 100 -14.71 -1.84 0.53
C ARG A 100 -14.85 -1.79 -0.98
N VAL A 101 -15.75 -2.63 -1.51
CA VAL A 101 -16.06 -2.67 -2.94
C VAL A 101 -17.34 -1.89 -3.23
N VAL A 102 -17.34 -1.11 -4.30
CA VAL A 102 -18.48 -0.37 -4.83
C VAL A 102 -18.62 -0.64 -6.31
N TRP A 103 -19.83 -0.92 -6.77
CA TRP A 103 -20.12 -1.15 -8.18
C TRP A 103 -20.99 -0.03 -8.74
N HIS A 104 -20.64 0.46 -9.92
CA HIS A 104 -21.46 1.39 -10.69
C HIS A 104 -21.66 0.88 -12.12
N ASN A 105 -22.77 1.27 -12.75
CA ASN A 105 -22.91 1.16 -14.19
C ASN A 105 -22.45 2.45 -14.90
N ARG A 106 -22.52 2.47 -16.23
CA ARG A 106 -22.20 3.66 -17.04
C ARG A 106 -22.94 4.95 -16.66
N LYS A 107 -24.11 4.85 -16.02
CA LYS A 107 -24.90 6.01 -15.56
C LYS A 107 -24.55 6.44 -14.13
N GLU A 108 -23.52 5.83 -13.53
CA GLU A 108 -23.13 6.03 -12.13
C GLU A 108 -24.23 5.61 -11.14
N GLU A 109 -25.12 4.69 -11.54
CA GLU A 109 -26.09 4.10 -10.61
C GLU A 109 -25.37 3.06 -9.73
N ASP A 110 -25.55 3.16 -8.40
CA ASP A 110 -24.95 2.24 -7.43
C ASP A 110 -25.60 0.85 -7.52
N LEU A 111 -24.80 -0.15 -7.88
CA LEU A 111 -25.18 -1.55 -8.00
C LEU A 111 -24.58 -2.43 -6.90
N THR A 112 -23.94 -1.84 -5.89
CA THR A 112 -23.18 -2.56 -4.84
C THR A 112 -24.04 -3.58 -4.11
N SER A 113 -25.32 -3.30 -3.89
CA SER A 113 -26.28 -4.20 -3.23
C SER A 113 -26.56 -5.49 -4.01
N TYR A 114 -26.25 -5.54 -5.30
CA TYR A 114 -26.38 -6.73 -6.16
C TYR A 114 -25.10 -7.55 -6.25
N SER A 115 -24.06 -7.17 -5.51
CA SER A 115 -22.76 -7.83 -5.54
C SER A 115 -22.52 -8.71 -4.31
N THR A 116 -21.64 -9.69 -4.45
CA THR A 116 -21.00 -10.39 -3.32
C THR A 116 -19.53 -10.03 -3.28
N VAL A 117 -18.94 -9.99 -2.09
CA VAL A 117 -17.51 -9.70 -1.88
C VAL A 117 -16.89 -10.82 -1.06
N GLU A 118 -15.75 -11.29 -1.51
CA GLU A 118 -14.89 -12.26 -0.83
C GLU A 118 -13.51 -11.62 -0.66
N ILE A 119 -12.99 -11.66 0.57
CA ILE A 119 -11.70 -11.10 0.95
C ILE A 119 -10.84 -12.26 1.45
N LEU A 120 -9.71 -12.47 0.79
CA LEU A 120 -8.81 -13.59 1.02
C LEU A 120 -7.45 -13.04 1.46
N GLU A 121 -6.96 -13.46 2.63
CA GLU A 121 -5.59 -13.14 3.07
C GLU A 121 -4.56 -13.87 2.22
N GLU A 122 -3.56 -13.14 1.73
CA GLU A 122 -2.41 -13.68 1.03
C GLU A 122 -1.34 -14.17 2.01
N LYS A 123 -0.83 -15.37 1.75
CA LYS A 123 -0.04 -16.14 2.72
C LYS A 123 1.40 -15.65 2.94
N LYS A 124 1.85 -14.59 2.26
CA LYS A 124 3.27 -14.20 2.22
C LYS A 124 3.60 -12.86 2.88
N ASP A 125 2.74 -11.87 2.75
CA ASP A 125 2.99 -10.49 3.18
C ASP A 125 1.85 -9.89 4.01
N GLY A 126 0.72 -10.58 4.12
CA GLY A 126 -0.46 -10.11 4.84
C GLY A 126 -1.35 -9.16 4.02
N ALA A 127 -1.11 -9.01 2.72
CA ALA A 127 -2.03 -8.34 1.81
C ALA A 127 -3.30 -9.17 1.62
N HIS A 128 -4.40 -8.53 1.23
CA HIS A 128 -5.65 -9.19 0.89
C HIS A 128 -5.88 -9.14 -0.62
N ARG A 129 -6.34 -10.27 -1.15
CA ARG A 129 -6.98 -10.36 -2.45
C ARG A 129 -8.47 -10.16 -2.29
N VAL A 130 -9.02 -9.24 -3.09
CA VAL A 130 -10.45 -8.92 -3.12
C VAL A 130 -11.05 -9.50 -4.38
N VAL A 131 -12.12 -10.26 -4.25
CA VAL A 131 -12.92 -10.74 -5.37
C VAL A 131 -14.37 -10.34 -5.15
N SER A 132 -14.97 -9.65 -6.12
CA SER A 132 -16.37 -9.29 -6.08
C SER A 132 -17.10 -9.77 -7.32
N THR A 133 -18.30 -10.32 -7.12
CA THR A 133 -19.17 -10.79 -8.21
C THR A 133 -20.44 -9.96 -8.25
N LEU A 134 -20.67 -9.23 -9.33
CA LEU A 134 -21.92 -8.53 -9.59
C LEU A 134 -22.95 -9.49 -10.20
N LYS A 135 -23.99 -9.84 -9.43
CA LYS A 135 -25.08 -10.75 -9.82
C LYS A 135 -26.29 -10.02 -10.41
N TYR A 136 -26.08 -8.77 -10.83
CA TYR A 136 -27.07 -7.96 -11.55
C TYR A 136 -27.38 -8.56 -12.93
N SER A 137 -28.42 -8.08 -13.61
CA SER A 137 -28.72 -8.46 -15.01
C SER A 137 -27.71 -7.84 -15.98
N VAL A 138 -26.46 -8.29 -15.88
CA VAL A 138 -25.29 -7.80 -16.61
C VAL A 138 -25.42 -8.05 -18.11
N LYS A 139 -24.97 -7.08 -18.93
CA LYS A 139 -24.91 -7.19 -20.39
C LYS A 139 -23.48 -6.98 -20.89
N LEU A 140 -23.02 -7.85 -21.79
CA LEU A 140 -21.64 -7.85 -22.31
C LEU A 140 -21.26 -6.57 -23.08
N ASN A 141 -22.24 -5.81 -23.56
CA ASN A 141 -22.04 -4.56 -24.30
C ASN A 141 -22.20 -3.29 -23.43
N GLU A 142 -22.29 -3.45 -22.10
CA GLU A 142 -22.37 -2.36 -21.14
C GLU A 142 -21.09 -2.26 -20.30
N ILE A 143 -20.88 -1.10 -19.69
CA ILE A 143 -19.73 -0.82 -18.83
C ILE A 143 -20.18 -0.89 -17.37
N TYR A 144 -19.44 -1.67 -16.59
CA TYR A 144 -19.58 -1.76 -15.14
C TYR A 144 -18.22 -1.45 -14.53
N THR A 145 -18.22 -0.51 -13.60
CA THR A 145 -17.01 -0.05 -12.92
C THR A 145 -17.01 -0.58 -11.51
N CYS A 146 -15.89 -1.18 -11.11
CA CYS A 146 -15.64 -1.64 -9.76
C CYS A 146 -14.63 -0.69 -9.11
N TYR A 147 -15.01 -0.08 -7.99
CA TYR A 147 -14.11 0.72 -7.16
C TYR A 147 -13.82 -0.08 -5.89
N ILE A 148 -12.55 -0.20 -5.56
CA ILE A 148 -12.09 -0.77 -4.29
C ILE A 148 -11.38 0.36 -3.53
N LYS A 149 -11.70 0.52 -2.25
CA LYS A 149 -11.17 1.60 -1.41
C LYS A 149 -10.94 1.11 0.01
N GLU A 150 -9.90 1.63 0.65
CA GLU A 150 -9.67 1.45 2.09
C GLU A 150 -10.52 2.46 2.89
N GLU A 151 -10.95 2.09 4.10
CA GLU A 151 -11.60 3.00 5.07
C GLU A 151 -10.59 3.69 5.99
#